data_AF-A0A3E0NPK2-F1
#
_entry.id   AF-A0A3E0NPK2-F1
#
_cell.length_a   1.000
_cell.length_b   1.000
_cell.length_c   1.000
_cell.angle_alpha   90.00
_cell.angle_beta   90.00
_cell.angle_gamma   90.00
#
_symmetry.space_group_name_H-M   'P 1'
#
loop_
_entity.id
_entity.type
_entity.pdbx_description
1 polymer ?
#
loop_
_entity_poly.entity_id
_entity_poly.type
_entity_poly.pdbx_seq_one_letter_code
_entity_poly.pdbx_strand_id
1 'polypeptide(L)'
;MREVVGASLQLLQAEIDELRAQLGAETARLVRLALIVGVAAGFAFWGLAVLIAAAVLALALVLEPWLAALIVGLVLSAVAGGFAIWARARVRRMRSPAALVEERLRDHLAWWEREIRPATPAHQPRTAPGPAPAPGIEGPAPDEFTGEVR
;
A
#
# COMPACT_ATOMS: atom_id res chain seq x y z
N MET A 1 31.24 3.57 20.99
CA MET A 1 30.62 2.78 19.90
C MET A 1 29.51 1.86 20.40
N ARG A 2 29.78 0.96 21.37
CA ARG A 2 28.76 0.01 21.88
C ARG A 2 27.54 0.65 22.57
N GLU A 3 27.72 1.78 23.24
CA GLU A 3 26.64 2.50 23.93
C GLU A 3 25.64 3.16 22.95
N VAL A 4 26.13 3.69 21.83
CA VAL A 4 25.29 4.34 20.80
C VAL A 4 24.39 3.32 20.11
N VAL A 5 24.93 2.13 19.83
CA VAL A 5 24.17 1.01 19.22
C VAL A 5 23.06 0.53 20.17
N GLY A 6 23.36 0.42 21.46
CA GLY A 6 22.37 0.05 22.47
C GLY A 6 21.22 1.06 22.57
N ALA A 7 21.52 2.36 22.56
CA ALA A 7 20.52 3.43 22.63
C ALA A 7 19.58 3.43 21.41
N SER A 8 20.10 3.24 20.20
CA SER A 8 19.27 3.16 18.98
C SER A 8 18.33 1.95 18.97
N LEU A 9 18.77 0.80 19.51
CA LEU A 9 17.92 -0.39 19.59
C LEU A 9 16.79 -0.24 20.60
N GLN A 10 17.06 0.44 21.73
CA GLN A 10 16.02 0.74 22.72
C GLN A 10 14.96 1.69 22.17
N LEU A 11 15.37 2.71 21.41
CA LEU A 11 14.42 3.62 20.74
C LEU A 11 13.55 2.86 19.72
N LEU A 12 14.16 1.99 18.92
CA LEU A 12 13.46 1.17 17.94
C LEU A 12 12.45 0.22 18.60
N GLN A 13 12.81 -0.41 19.72
CA GLN A 13 11.91 -1.28 20.47
C GLN A 13 10.72 -0.51 21.02
N ALA A 14 10.94 0.68 21.58
CA ALA A 14 9.87 1.54 22.07
C ALA A 14 8.90 1.95 20.95
N GLU A 15 9.41 2.27 19.76
CA GLU A 15 8.57 2.66 18.62
C GLU A 15 7.79 1.48 18.04
N ILE A 16 8.38 0.27 18.04
CA ILE A 16 7.67 -0.96 17.68
C ILE A 16 6.55 -1.28 18.68
N ASP A 17 6.80 -1.10 19.98
CA ASP A 17 5.81 -1.39 21.00
C ASP A 17 4.64 -0.39 20.96
N GLU A 18 4.90 0.88 20.66
CA GLU A 18 3.86 1.90 20.42
C GLU A 18 3.02 1.56 19.18
N LEU A 19 3.66 1.19 18.07
CA LEU A 19 2.96 0.77 16.85
C LEU A 19 2.10 -0.48 17.10
N ARG A 20 2.60 -1.45 17.86
CA ARG A 20 1.85 -2.65 18.25
C ARG A 20 0.62 -2.29 19.10
N ALA A 21 0.77 -1.36 20.04
CA ALA A 21 -0.34 -0.91 20.87
C ALA A 21 -1.43 -0.22 20.03
N GLN A 22 -1.04 0.68 19.12
CA GLN A 22 -1.99 1.37 18.23
C GLN A 22 -2.70 0.40 17.28
N LEU A 23 -1.97 -0.55 16.68
CA LEU A 23 -2.56 -1.60 15.83
C LEU A 23 -3.50 -2.51 16.64
N GLY A 24 -3.12 -2.87 17.87
CA GLY A 24 -3.95 -3.68 18.77
C GLY A 24 -5.26 -2.99 19.14
N ALA A 25 -5.22 -1.69 19.44
CA ALA A 25 -6.41 -0.92 19.77
C ALA A 25 -7.37 -0.80 18.58
N GLU A 26 -6.86 -0.51 17.38
CA GLU A 26 -7.68 -0.39 16.17
C GLU A 26 -8.27 -1.74 15.77
N THR A 27 -7.47 -2.81 15.78
CA THR A 27 -7.95 -4.17 15.48
C THR A 27 -8.99 -4.65 16.49
N ALA A 28 -8.79 -4.42 17.79
CA ALA A 28 -9.77 -4.79 18.81
C ALA A 28 -11.11 -4.08 18.61
N ARG A 29 -11.09 -2.81 18.16
CA ARG A 29 -12.30 -2.06 17.82
C ARG A 29 -13.02 -2.68 16.62
N LEU A 30 -12.29 -3.00 15.56
CA LEU A 30 -12.83 -3.66 14.36
C LEU A 30 -13.42 -5.03 14.69
N VAL A 31 -12.73 -5.84 15.49
CA VAL A 31 -13.21 -7.16 15.93
C VAL A 31 -14.50 -7.02 16.75
N ARG A 32 -14.58 -6.06 17.67
CA ARG A 32 -15.79 -5.83 18.47
C ARG A 32 -16.99 -5.45 17.59
N LEU A 33 -16.78 -4.59 16.59
CA LEU A 33 -17.81 -4.24 15.62
C LEU A 33 -18.23 -5.46 14.78
N ALA A 34 -17.26 -6.27 14.33
CA ALA A 34 -17.54 -7.49 13.59
C ALA A 34 -18.35 -8.51 14.42
N LEU A 35 -18.09 -8.63 15.72
CA LEU A 35 -18.87 -9.49 16.62
C LEU A 35 -20.33 -9.04 16.73
N ILE A 36 -20.57 -7.74 16.95
CA ILE A 36 -21.94 -7.19 17.07
C ILE A 36 -22.70 -7.38 15.75
N VAL A 37 -22.06 -7.05 14.62
CA VAL A 37 -22.63 -7.25 13.29
C VAL A 37 -22.88 -8.73 13.01
N GLY A 38 -21.96 -9.60 13.42
CA GLY A 38 -22.10 -11.06 13.27
C GLY A 38 -23.30 -11.62 14.04
N VAL A 39 -23.48 -11.20 15.30
CA VAL A 39 -24.64 -11.60 16.10
C VAL A 39 -25.93 -11.06 15.49
N ALA A 40 -25.97 -9.78 15.12
CA ALA A 40 -27.13 -9.17 14.48
C ALA A 40 -27.49 -9.86 13.16
N ALA A 41 -26.49 -10.18 12.33
CA ALA A 41 -26.67 -10.94 11.09
C ALA A 41 -27.19 -12.36 11.37
N GLY A 42 -26.71 -13.02 12.42
CA GLY A 42 -27.23 -14.32 12.85
C GLY A 42 -28.71 -14.28 13.22
N PHE A 43 -29.12 -13.29 14.02
CA PHE A 43 -30.54 -13.10 14.35
C PHE A 43 -31.37 -12.72 13.13
N ALA A 44 -30.87 -11.84 12.26
CA ALA A 44 -31.55 -11.49 11.02
C ALA A 44 -31.73 -12.71 10.09
N PHE A 45 -30.74 -13.61 10.04
CA PHE A 45 -30.84 -14.86 9.29
C PHE A 45 -31.95 -15.78 9.81
N TRP A 46 -32.00 -16.01 11.13
CA TRP A 46 -33.07 -16.80 11.74
C TRP A 46 -34.44 -16.14 11.60
N GLY A 47 -34.53 -14.82 11.80
CA GLY A 47 -35.75 -14.06 11.58
C GLY A 47 -36.25 -14.17 10.14
N LEU A 48 -35.35 -14.09 9.16
CA LEU A 48 -35.68 -14.29 7.75
C LEU A 48 -36.16 -15.73 7.50
N ALA A 49 -35.52 -16.75 8.09
CA ALA A 49 -35.97 -18.13 7.97
C ALA A 49 -37.41 -18.33 8.51
N VAL A 50 -37.74 -17.70 9.65
CA VAL A 50 -39.11 -17.71 10.21
C VAL A 50 -40.09 -16.98 9.28
N LEU A 51 -39.71 -15.84 8.71
CA LEU A 51 -40.56 -15.12 7.74
C LEU A 51 -40.79 -15.94 6.47
N ILE A 52 -39.78 -16.65 5.98
CA ILE A 52 -39.90 -17.57 4.84
C ILE A 52 -40.88 -18.69 5.18
N ALA A 53 -40.74 -19.32 6.35
CA ALA A 53 -41.66 -20.35 6.80
C ALA A 53 -43.10 -19.81 6.89
N ALA A 54 -43.29 -18.62 7.47
CA ALA A 54 -44.60 -17.97 7.55
C ALA A 54 -45.20 -17.68 6.16
N ALA A 55 -44.38 -17.23 5.19
CA ALA A 55 -44.82 -17.02 3.81
C ALA A 55 -45.24 -18.33 3.13
N VAL A 56 -44.48 -19.42 3.35
CA VAL A 56 -44.84 -20.75 2.85
C VAL A 56 -46.16 -21.22 3.47
N LEU A 57 -46.34 -21.09 4.78
CA LEU A 57 -47.59 -21.45 5.45
C LEU A 57 -48.78 -20.63 4.96
N ALA A 58 -48.60 -19.31 4.78
CA ALA A 58 -49.65 -18.43 4.27
C ALA A 58 -50.08 -18.82 2.85
N LEU A 59 -49.12 -19.16 1.98
CA LEU A 59 -49.41 -19.59 0.62
C LEU A 59 -50.00 -21.02 0.58
N ALA A 60 -49.62 -21.86 1.54
CA ALA A 60 -50.17 -23.20 1.72
C ALA A 60 -51.66 -23.22 2.13
N LEU A 61 -52.23 -22.07 2.52
CA LEU A 61 -53.68 -21.96 2.73
C LEU A 61 -54.47 -22.00 1.41
N VAL A 62 -53.82 -21.74 0.27
CA VAL A 62 -54.46 -21.66 -1.05
C VAL A 62 -53.90 -22.71 -2.03
N LEU A 63 -52.66 -23.18 -1.84
CA LEU A 63 -52.00 -24.20 -2.66
C LEU A 63 -51.45 -25.35 -1.79
N GLU A 64 -51.07 -26.46 -2.41
CA GLU A 64 -50.36 -27.56 -1.73
C GLU A 64 -49.03 -27.10 -1.11
N PRO A 65 -48.65 -27.58 0.10
CA PRO A 65 -47.49 -27.10 0.84
C PRO A 65 -46.16 -27.22 0.09
N TRP A 66 -45.98 -28.31 -0.67
CA TRP A 66 -44.76 -28.55 -1.42
C TRP A 66 -44.57 -27.54 -2.56
N LEU A 67 -45.67 -27.13 -3.21
CA LEU A 67 -45.65 -26.17 -4.31
C LEU A 67 -45.40 -24.74 -3.78
N ALA A 68 -46.01 -24.41 -2.65
CA ALA A 68 -45.76 -23.15 -1.95
C ALA A 68 -44.28 -22.98 -1.58
N ALA A 69 -43.65 -24.02 -1.04
CA ALA A 69 -42.23 -24.02 -0.70
C ALA A 69 -41.33 -23.78 -1.93
N LEU A 70 -41.64 -24.42 -3.08
CA LEU A 70 -40.90 -24.22 -4.33
C LEU A 70 -41.03 -22.80 -4.87
N ILE A 71 -42.22 -22.22 -4.87
CA ILE A 71 -42.45 -20.85 -5.35
C ILE A 71 -41.65 -19.84 -4.51
N VAL A 72 -41.78 -19.92 -3.18
CA VAL A 72 -41.06 -19.02 -2.28
C VAL A 72 -39.54 -19.20 -2.43
N GLY A 73 -39.06 -20.44 -2.50
CA GLY A 73 -37.65 -20.74 -2.73
C GLY A 73 -37.12 -20.18 -4.05
N LEU A 74 -37.90 -20.23 -5.12
CA LEU A 74 -37.54 -19.66 -6.42
C LEU A 74 -37.45 -18.13 -6.37
N VAL A 75 -38.43 -17.47 -5.74
CA VAL A 75 -38.43 -16.01 -5.56
C VAL A 75 -37.20 -15.56 -4.78
N LEU A 76 -36.88 -16.21 -3.67
CA LEU A 76 -35.70 -15.92 -2.87
C LEU A 76 -34.40 -16.16 -3.65
N SER A 77 -34.34 -17.23 -4.42
CA SER A 77 -33.17 -17.55 -5.26
C SER A 77 -32.93 -16.49 -6.33
N ALA A 78 -34.00 -15.97 -6.95
CA ALA A 78 -33.89 -14.88 -7.91
C ALA A 78 -33.37 -13.59 -7.26
N VAL A 79 -33.89 -13.24 -6.08
CA VAL A 79 -33.42 -12.09 -5.30
C VAL A 79 -31.95 -12.25 -4.90
N ALA A 80 -31.58 -13.41 -4.34
CA ALA A 80 -30.21 -13.71 -3.94
C ALA A 80 -29.24 -13.69 -5.14
N GLY A 81 -29.64 -14.25 -6.28
CA GLY A 81 -28.88 -14.17 -7.53
C GLY A 81 -28.65 -12.72 -7.99
N GLY A 82 -29.69 -11.89 -7.91
CA GLY A 82 -29.59 -10.45 -8.19
C GLY A 82 -28.59 -9.74 -7.28
N PHE A 83 -28.68 -9.98 -5.96
CA PHE A 83 -27.71 -9.44 -4.99
C PHE A 83 -26.29 -9.94 -5.24
N ALA A 84 -26.10 -11.21 -5.60
CA ALA A 84 -24.78 -11.77 -5.91
C ALA A 84 -24.14 -11.09 -7.13
N ILE A 85 -24.93 -10.82 -8.18
CA ILE A 85 -24.47 -10.09 -9.36
C ILE A 85 -24.12 -8.65 -8.98
N TRP A 86 -24.96 -7.98 -8.19
CA TRP A 86 -24.70 -6.61 -7.73
C TRP A 86 -23.45 -6.52 -6.84
N ALA A 87 -23.30 -7.43 -5.88
CA ALA A 87 -22.12 -7.54 -5.02
C ALA A 87 -20.86 -7.75 -5.85
N ARG A 88 -20.89 -8.68 -6.82
CA ARG A 88 -19.77 -8.92 -7.74
C ARG A 88 -19.45 -7.67 -8.56
N ALA A 89 -20.46 -6.94 -9.04
CA ALA A 89 -20.26 -5.70 -9.76
C ALA A 89 -19.62 -4.62 -8.87
N ARG A 90 -19.96 -4.56 -7.58
CA ARG A 90 -19.37 -3.60 -6.64
C ARG A 90 -17.92 -3.96 -6.30
N VAL A 91 -17.63 -5.23 -6.02
CA VAL A 91 -16.27 -5.73 -5.73
C VAL A 91 -15.35 -5.50 -6.93
N ARG A 92 -15.81 -5.76 -8.16
CA ARG A 92 -15.02 -5.49 -9.38
C ARG A 92 -14.70 -4.01 -9.61
N ARG A 93 -15.48 -3.09 -9.01
CA ARG A 93 -15.25 -1.64 -9.10
C ARG A 93 -14.34 -1.11 -7.98
N MET A 94 -14.10 -1.88 -6.92
CA MET A 94 -13.11 -1.50 -5.92
C MET A 94 -11.71 -1.77 -6.50
N ARG A 95 -10.79 -0.81 -6.40
CA ARG A 95 -9.39 -1.06 -6.76
C ARG A 95 -8.92 -2.26 -5.95
N SER A 96 -8.36 -3.25 -6.65
CA SER A 96 -7.80 -4.46 -6.06
C SER A 96 -6.87 -4.06 -4.90
N PRO A 97 -7.11 -4.53 -3.66
CA PRO A 97 -6.19 -4.31 -2.55
C PRO A 97 -4.78 -4.81 -2.89
N ALA A 98 -4.71 -5.89 -3.66
CA ALA A 98 -3.46 -6.42 -4.18
C ALA A 98 -2.77 -5.46 -5.16
N ALA A 99 -3.53 -4.71 -5.99
CA ALA A 99 -2.96 -3.69 -6.87
C ALA A 99 -2.38 -2.51 -6.08
N LEU A 100 -3.00 -2.12 -4.95
CA LEU A 100 -2.46 -1.09 -4.07
C LEU A 100 -1.20 -1.57 -3.32
N VAL A 101 -1.13 -2.84 -2.93
CA VAL A 101 0.08 -3.44 -2.34
C VAL A 101 1.18 -3.56 -3.38
N GLU A 102 0.86 -3.97 -4.60
CA GLU A 102 1.80 -4.07 -5.71
C GLU A 102 2.34 -2.69 -6.12
N GLU A 103 1.48 -1.67 -6.23
CA GLU A 103 1.87 -0.30 -6.53
C GLU A 103 2.79 0.28 -5.43
N ARG A 104 2.42 0.09 -4.16
CA ARG A 104 3.23 0.53 -3.02
C ARG A 104 4.58 -0.19 -2.94
N LEU A 105 4.62 -1.49 -3.23
CA LEU A 105 5.87 -2.26 -3.30
C LEU A 105 6.73 -1.81 -4.48
N ARG A 106 6.14 -1.59 -5.65
CA ARG A 106 6.84 -1.16 -6.86
C ARG A 106 7.47 0.22 -6.70
N ASP A 107 6.76 1.16 -6.08
CA ASP A 107 7.29 2.48 -5.74
C ASP A 107 8.48 2.38 -4.78
N HIS A 108 8.37 1.51 -3.77
CA HIS A 108 9.44 1.30 -2.79
C HIS A 108 10.68 0.64 -3.42
N LEU A 109 10.47 -0.35 -4.30
CA LEU A 109 11.54 -1.01 -5.04
C LEU A 109 12.22 -0.07 -6.02
N ALA A 110 11.47 0.79 -6.71
CA ALA A 110 12.02 1.80 -7.61
C ALA A 110 12.84 2.86 -6.86
N TRP A 111 12.48 3.17 -5.61
CA TRP A 111 13.34 3.97 -4.73
C TRP A 111 14.60 3.19 -4.33
N TRP A 112 14.48 1.93 -3.89
CA TRP A 112 15.62 1.09 -3.49
C TRP A 112 16.64 0.91 -4.63
N GLU A 113 16.18 0.71 -5.86
CA GLU A 113 17.03 0.49 -7.03
C GLU A 113 17.83 1.74 -7.40
N ARG A 114 17.29 2.95 -7.19
CA ARG A 114 18.01 4.21 -7.39
C ARG A 114 19.08 4.46 -6.35
N GLU A 115 18.85 4.01 -5.12
CA GLU A 115 19.76 4.24 -4.00
C GLU A 115 20.91 3.22 -4.00
N ILE A 116 20.62 1.97 -4.35
CA ILE A 116 21.58 0.86 -4.23
C ILE A 116 22.33 0.58 -5.51
N ARG A 117 21.78 0.94 -6.67
CA ARG A 117 22.63 1.11 -7.82
C ARG A 117 23.40 2.40 -7.52
N PRO A 118 24.70 2.37 -7.13
CA PRO A 118 25.48 3.55 -7.34
C PRO A 118 25.25 3.84 -8.82
N ALA A 119 24.65 4.99 -9.15
CA ALA A 119 25.17 5.68 -10.31
C ALA A 119 26.66 5.61 -10.05
N THR A 120 27.40 4.78 -10.79
CA THR A 120 28.83 4.98 -10.92
C THR A 120 28.88 6.49 -11.04
N PRO A 121 29.44 7.23 -10.05
CA PRO A 121 29.62 8.62 -10.29
C PRO A 121 30.47 8.53 -11.54
N ALA A 122 29.87 8.84 -12.70
CA ALA A 122 30.62 9.38 -13.77
C ALA A 122 31.39 10.41 -12.97
N HIS A 123 32.69 10.16 -12.81
CA HIS A 123 33.60 11.23 -12.53
C HIS A 123 33.23 12.17 -13.67
N GLN A 124 32.29 13.09 -13.41
CA GLN A 124 32.33 14.37 -14.03
C GLN A 124 33.74 14.74 -13.62
N PRO A 125 34.70 14.66 -14.54
CA PRO A 125 36.05 15.01 -14.19
C PRO A 125 35.84 16.37 -13.59
N ARG A 126 36.09 16.49 -12.28
CA ARG A 126 36.24 17.79 -11.69
C ARG A 126 37.23 18.38 -12.66
N THR A 127 36.78 19.34 -13.45
CA THR A 127 37.68 20.18 -14.23
C THR A 127 38.42 20.87 -13.11
N ALA A 128 39.44 20.18 -12.59
CA ALA A 128 40.52 20.80 -11.89
C ALA A 128 40.83 21.99 -12.79
N PRO A 129 40.86 23.21 -12.23
CA PRO A 129 41.40 24.34 -12.98
C PRO A 129 42.64 23.79 -13.68
N GLY A 130 42.64 23.81 -15.03
CA GLY A 130 43.77 23.30 -15.79
C GLY A 130 45.04 23.89 -15.18
N PRO A 131 46.18 23.17 -15.18
CA PRO A 131 47.40 23.65 -14.56
C PRO A 131 47.55 25.13 -14.91
N ALA A 132 47.59 26.00 -13.89
CA ALA A 132 47.73 27.43 -14.11
C ALA A 132 48.88 27.60 -15.11
N PRO A 133 48.74 28.45 -16.16
CA PRO A 133 49.80 28.64 -17.13
C PRO A 133 51.09 28.87 -16.34
N ALA A 134 52.10 28.04 -16.61
CA ALA A 134 53.41 28.20 -15.98
C ALA A 134 53.81 29.68 -16.11
N PRO A 135 54.34 30.32 -15.06
CA PRO A 135 54.78 31.71 -15.15
C PRO A 135 55.67 31.81 -16.38
N GLY A 136 55.24 32.64 -17.33
CA GLY A 136 55.88 32.79 -18.61
C GLY A 136 57.36 33.01 -18.36
N ILE A 137 58.18 32.11 -18.89
CA ILE A 137 59.58 32.41 -19.16
C ILE A 137 59.53 33.39 -20.34
N GLU A 138 59.16 34.64 -20.04
CA GLU A 138 59.47 35.77 -20.90
C GLU A 138 60.99 35.83 -20.94
N GLY A 139 61.56 35.21 -21.98
CA GLY A 139 62.94 35.47 -22.34
C GLY A 139 63.11 36.97 -22.61
N PRO A 140 64.26 37.57 -22.28
CA PRO A 140 64.50 38.99 -22.50
C PRO A 140 64.23 39.34 -23.97
N ALA A 141 63.60 40.50 -24.16
CA ALA A 141 63.20 40.99 -25.48
C ALA A 141 64.45 41.16 -26.38
N PRO A 142 64.34 40.88 -27.69
CA PRO A 142 65.49 40.82 -28.61
C PRO A 142 66.25 42.14 -28.80
N ASP A 143 65.80 43.25 -28.22
CA ASP A 143 66.45 44.56 -28.24
C ASP A 143 67.44 44.79 -27.08
N GLU A 144 67.44 43.93 -26.05
CA GLU A 144 68.31 44.10 -24.86
C GLU A 144 69.78 43.67 -25.08
N PHE A 145 70.11 43.05 -26.23
CA PHE A 145 71.47 42.56 -26.55
C PHE A 145 72.34 43.53 -27.37
N THR A 146 71.89 44.76 -27.65
CA THR A 146 72.65 45.72 -28.48
C THR A 146 72.96 47.01 -27.71
N GLY A 147 73.87 46.94 -26.74
CA GLY A 147 74.33 48.11 -25.99
C GLY A 147 75.75 47.95 -25.45
N GLU A 148 76.68 48.74 -25.99
CA GLU A 148 78.04 49.02 -25.52
C GLU A 148 79.12 47.92 -25.62
N VAL A 149 79.75 47.89 -26.79
CA VAL A 149 81.20 47.67 -26.89
C VAL A 149 81.87 49.05 -26.94
N ARG A 150 82.50 49.47 -25.84
CA ARG A 150 83.60 50.42 -25.87
C ARG A 150 84.54 50.26 -24.69
#